data_AF-A0A7C0WXZ8-F1
#
_entry.id   AF-A0A7C0WXZ8-F1
#
_cell.length_a   1.000
_cell.length_b   1.000
_cell.length_c   1.000
_cell.angle_alpha   90.00
_cell.angle_beta   90.00
_cell.angle_gamma   90.00
#
_symmetry.space_group_name_H-M   'P 1'
#
loop_
_entity.id
_entity.type
_entity.pdbx_description
1 polymer ?
#
loop_
_entity_poly.entity_id
_entity_poly.type
_entity_poly.pdbx_seq_one_letter_code
_entity_poly.pdbx_strand_id
1 'polypeptide(L)'
;MIAILRMEGTNNEEDIYNAFAALKYPVEMVHLKQFTGEVKKELQKSIFDYDGIMIPGGFSAGDYIRAGAIFGARLKKISKELKEFVREGRIIGG
;
A
#
# COMPACT_ATOMS: atom_id res chain seq x y z
N MET A 1 -5.14 -9.89 7.65
CA MET A 1 -4.64 -9.84 6.25
C MET A 1 -3.71 -8.65 6.07
N ILE A 2 -2.62 -8.80 5.33
CA ILE A 2 -1.70 -7.70 4.97
C ILE A 2 -2.02 -7.18 3.56
N ALA A 3 -2.13 -5.86 3.39
CA ALA A 3 -2.19 -5.23 2.07
C ALA A 3 -0.79 -4.93 1.56
N ILE A 4 -0.42 -5.47 0.41
CA ILE A 4 0.78 -5.06 -0.33
C ILE A 4 0.33 -4.00 -1.32
N LEU A 5 0.76 -2.76 -1.12
CA LEU A 5 0.41 -1.67 -2.02
C LEU A 5 1.05 -1.88 -3.40
N ARG A 6 0.37 -1.45 -4.44
CA ARG A 6 0.94 -1.33 -5.78
C ARG A 6 0.57 0.00 -6.41
N MET A 7 1.46 0.55 -7.21
CA MET A 7 1.17 1.70 -8.07
C MET A 7 2.00 1.64 -9.35
N GLU A 8 1.73 2.55 -10.28
CA GLU A 8 2.53 2.63 -11.49
C GLU A 8 4.02 2.90 -11.13
N GLY A 9 4.91 1.97 -11.49
CA GLY A 9 6.36 2.06 -11.29
C GLY A 9 6.94 1.25 -10.12
N THR A 10 6.12 0.66 -9.24
CA THR A 10 6.64 -0.29 -8.24
C THR A 10 7.06 -1.61 -8.92
N ASN A 11 8.11 -2.27 -8.41
CA ASN A 11 8.70 -3.46 -9.05
C ASN A 11 9.14 -4.56 -8.06
N ASN A 12 8.77 -4.46 -6.78
CA ASN A 12 9.21 -5.38 -5.72
C ASN A 12 8.02 -6.04 -4.99
N GLU A 13 6.80 -5.91 -5.48
CA GLU A 13 5.60 -6.47 -4.84
C GLU A 13 5.65 -8.00 -4.73
N GLU A 14 6.26 -8.66 -5.70
CA GLU A 14 6.35 -10.12 -5.76
C GLU A 14 7.29 -10.69 -4.69
N ASP A 15 8.39 -10.01 -4.38
CA ASP A 15 9.31 -10.42 -3.31
C ASP A 15 8.63 -10.33 -1.94
N ILE A 16 7.88 -9.25 -1.70
CA ILE A 16 7.10 -9.08 -0.48
C ILE A 16 6.01 -10.14 -0.40
N TYR A 17 5.29 -10.38 -1.50
CA TYR A 17 4.27 -11.43 -1.57
C TYR A 17 4.86 -12.79 -1.20
N ASN A 18 6.00 -13.16 -1.81
CA ASN A 18 6.68 -14.42 -1.54
C ASN A 18 7.15 -14.55 -0.09
N ALA A 19 7.64 -13.47 0.52
CA ALA A 19 8.04 -13.46 1.92
C ALA A 19 6.86 -13.77 2.87
N PHE A 20 5.70 -13.15 2.65
CA PHE A 20 4.52 -13.43 3.48
C PHE A 20 3.84 -14.76 3.14
N ALA A 21 3.88 -15.18 1.86
CA ALA A 21 3.37 -16.48 1.43
C ALA A 21 4.15 -17.63 2.10
N ALA A 22 5.46 -17.49 2.25
CA ALA A 22 6.29 -18.43 3.00
C ALA A 22 5.87 -18.57 4.47
N LEU A 23 5.37 -17.48 5.07
CA LEU A 23 4.82 -17.45 6.43
C LEU A 23 3.36 -17.91 6.52
N LYS A 24 2.73 -18.27 5.39
CA LYS A 24 1.30 -18.61 5.27
C LYS A 24 0.37 -17.52 5.81
N TYR A 25 0.84 -16.28 5.81
CA TYR A 25 0.02 -15.15 6.25
C TYR A 25 -0.87 -14.69 5.09
N PRO A 26 -2.17 -14.40 5.31
CA PRO A 26 -3.05 -13.92 4.25
C PRO A 26 -2.60 -12.54 3.77
N VAL A 27 -2.29 -12.44 2.48
CA VAL A 27 -1.86 -11.20 1.83
C VAL A 27 -2.69 -10.90 0.59
N GLU A 28 -2.89 -9.61 0.33
CA GLU A 28 -3.61 -9.13 -0.84
C GLU A 28 -2.84 -8.00 -1.52
N MET A 29 -2.72 -8.06 -2.85
CA MET A 29 -2.20 -6.95 -3.64
C MET A 29 -3.28 -5.88 -3.82
N VAL A 30 -3.03 -4.66 -3.35
CA VAL A 30 -4.00 -3.57 -3.37
C VAL A 30 -3.43 -2.38 -4.13
N HIS A 31 -4.11 -1.95 -5.19
CA HIS A 31 -3.70 -0.74 -5.89
C HIS A 31 -4.01 0.49 -5.05
N LEU A 32 -3.09 1.46 -4.96
CA LEU A 32 -3.27 2.67 -4.14
C LEU A 32 -4.59 3.41 -4.43
N LYS A 33 -5.00 3.45 -5.70
CA LYS A 33 -6.29 4.01 -6.14
C LYS A 33 -7.53 3.41 -5.46
N GLN A 34 -7.45 2.16 -5.00
CA GLN A 34 -8.55 1.50 -4.26
C GLN A 34 -8.72 2.08 -2.86
N PHE A 35 -7.64 2.55 -2.23
CA PHE A 35 -7.68 3.25 -0.95
C PHE A 35 -7.99 4.74 -1.09
N THR A 36 -7.50 5.39 -2.16
CA THR A 36 -7.75 6.83 -2.38
C THR A 36 -9.12 7.13 -2.98
N GLY A 37 -9.93 6.11 -3.29
CA GLY A 37 -11.26 6.27 -3.88
C GLY A 37 -11.25 6.63 -5.37
N GLU A 38 -10.10 6.49 -6.05
CA GLU A 38 -9.92 6.82 -7.48
C GLU A 38 -10.34 5.67 -8.42
N VAL A 39 -11.19 4.76 -7.94
CA VAL A 39 -11.78 3.64 -8.66
C VAL A 39 -13.31 3.62 -8.46
N LYS A 40 -14.02 2.82 -9.26
CA LYS A 40 -15.46 2.57 -9.07
C LYS A 40 -15.74 2.12 -7.63
N LYS A 41 -16.91 2.50 -7.10
CA LYS A 41 -17.30 2.24 -5.70
C LYS A 41 -17.18 0.76 -5.32
N GLU A 42 -17.53 -0.17 -6.22
CA GLU A 42 -17.41 -1.62 -6.01
C GLU A 42 -15.98 -2.14 -5.87
N LEU A 43 -14.98 -1.38 -6.32
CA LEU A 43 -13.55 -1.74 -6.27
C LEU A 43 -12.80 -1.02 -5.15
N GLN A 44 -13.45 -0.07 -4.46
CA GLN A 44 -12.86 0.65 -3.34
C GLN A 44 -12.67 -0.29 -2.16
N LYS A 45 -11.62 -0.04 -1.40
CA LYS A 45 -11.26 -0.81 -0.21
C LYS A 45 -10.95 0.14 0.93
N SER A 46 -11.22 -0.29 2.15
CA SER A 46 -10.80 0.47 3.32
C SER A 46 -9.43 0.01 3.76
N ILE A 47 -8.56 0.94 4.16
CA ILE A 47 -7.30 0.55 4.81
C ILE A 47 -7.57 -0.24 6.11
N PHE A 48 -8.73 0.00 6.74
CA PHE A 48 -9.13 -0.67 7.97
C PHE A 48 -9.60 -2.12 7.78
N ASP A 49 -9.68 -2.61 6.53
CA ASP A 49 -9.94 -4.02 6.22
C ASP A 49 -8.68 -4.90 6.43
N TYR A 50 -7.53 -4.28 6.76
CA TYR A 50 -6.23 -4.93 6.86
C TYR A 50 -5.60 -4.75 8.25
N ASP A 51 -4.79 -5.73 8.67
CA ASP A 51 -4.02 -5.67 9.93
C ASP A 51 -2.70 -4.89 9.75
N GLY A 52 -2.24 -4.80 8.50
CA GLY A 52 -1.02 -4.10 8.16
C GLY A 52 -0.93 -3.78 6.68
N ILE A 53 -0.11 -2.80 6.36
CA ILE A 53 0.12 -2.31 5.00
C ILE A 53 1.63 -2.35 4.71
N MET A 54 1.99 -2.97 3.60
CA MET A 54 3.37 -2.99 3.10
C MET A 54 3.46 -2.06 1.89
N ILE A 55 4.33 -1.07 1.98
CA ILE A 55 4.69 -0.16 0.89
C ILE A 55 5.85 -0.83 0.16
N PRO A 56 5.67 -1.35 -1.07
CA PRO A 56 6.77 -2.00 -1.76
C PRO A 56 7.90 -1.01 -2.05
N GLY A 57 9.12 -1.52 -1.97
CA GLY A 57 10.29 -0.84 -2.51
C GLY A 57 10.20 -0.69 -4.04
N GLY A 58 11.14 0.07 -4.60
CA GLY A 58 11.27 0.26 -6.04
C GLY A 58 11.05 1.69 -6.53
N PHE A 59 11.07 1.83 -7.85
CA PHE A 59 11.00 3.10 -8.59
C PHE A 59 9.57 3.61 -8.73
N SER A 60 8.89 3.97 -7.63
CA SER A 60 7.54 4.54 -7.72
C SER A 60 7.51 5.72 -8.70
N ALA A 61 6.79 5.57 -9.83
CA ALA A 61 6.78 6.49 -10.96
C ALA A 61 8.15 6.86 -11.58
N GLY A 62 9.10 5.92 -11.62
CA GLY A 62 10.33 6.03 -12.41
C GLY A 62 11.35 7.07 -11.93
N ASP A 63 11.30 7.50 -10.67
CA ASP A 63 12.22 8.48 -10.07
C ASP A 63 12.37 9.81 -10.85
N TYR A 64 11.39 10.16 -11.68
CA TYR A 64 11.45 11.33 -12.58
C TYR A 64 11.60 12.69 -11.85
N ILE A 65 11.38 12.74 -10.52
CA ILE A 65 11.56 13.94 -9.69
C ILE A 65 12.27 13.64 -8.35
N ARG A 66 11.94 12.53 -7.66
CA ARG A 66 12.61 12.00 -6.44
C ARG A 66 11.99 10.62 -6.07
N ALA A 67 12.80 9.65 -5.63
CA ALA A 67 12.27 8.36 -5.17
C ALA A 67 11.17 8.52 -4.10
N GLY A 68 10.05 7.83 -4.27
CA GLY A 68 8.92 7.84 -3.33
C GLY A 68 8.06 9.12 -3.29
N ALA A 69 8.44 10.22 -3.97
CA ALA A 69 7.72 11.50 -3.83
C ALA A 69 6.30 11.46 -4.41
N ILE A 70 6.12 10.79 -5.55
CA ILE A 70 4.79 10.63 -6.18
C ILE A 70 3.92 9.68 -5.34
N PHE A 71 4.51 8.63 -4.76
CA PHE A 71 3.84 7.72 -3.85
C PHE A 71 3.34 8.47 -2.59
N GLY A 72 4.23 9.21 -1.93
CA GLY A 72 3.90 10.00 -0.74
C GLY A 72 2.84 11.07 -1.01
N ALA A 73 2.91 11.76 -2.15
CA ALA A 73 1.90 12.74 -2.54
C ALA A 73 0.51 12.12 -2.68
N ARG A 74 0.41 10.90 -3.21
CA ARG A 74 -0.86 10.17 -3.34
C ARG A 74 -1.36 9.64 -1.99
N LEU A 75 -0.48 9.12 -1.14
CA LEU A 75 -0.82 8.71 0.24
C LEU A 75 -1.35 9.87 1.08
N LYS A 76 -0.95 11.12 0.79
CA LYS A 76 -1.44 12.30 1.50
C LYS A 76 -2.97 12.40 1.49
N LYS A 77 -3.63 11.89 0.44
CA LYS A 77 -5.09 11.85 0.32
C LYS A 77 -5.78 11.05 1.43
N ILE A 78 -5.09 10.03 1.97
CA ILE A 78 -5.58 9.16 3.05
C ILE A 78 -4.75 9.30 4.34
N SER A 79 -4.03 10.43 4.48
CA SER A 79 -3.07 10.62 5.58
C SER A 79 -3.72 10.66 6.97
N LYS A 80 -5.00 11.07 7.06
CA LYS A 80 -5.74 11.07 8.32
C LYS A 80 -6.05 9.64 8.74
N GLU A 81 -6.50 8.83 7.81
CA GLU A 81 -6.80 7.42 7.96
C GLU A 81 -5.53 6.65 8.33
N LEU A 82 -4.41 6.89 7.65
CA LEU A 82 -3.12 6.27 7.99
C LEU A 82 -2.65 6.61 9.42
N LYS A 83 -2.88 7.84 9.87
CA LYS A 83 -2.57 8.23 11.26
C LYS A 83 -3.47 7.55 12.29
N GLU A 84 -4.72 7.28 11.94
CA GLU A 84 -5.64 6.51 12.78
C GLU A 84 -5.21 5.05 12.81
N PHE A 85 -4.92 4.48 11.64
CA PHE A 85 -4.45 3.11 11.46
C PHE A 85 -3.25 2.78 12.35
N VAL A 86 -2.24 3.67 12.37
CA VAL A 86 -1.08 3.52 13.27
C VAL A 86 -1.45 3.70 14.74
N ARG A 87 -2.38 4.62 15.07
CA ARG A 87 -2.86 4.81 16.45
C ARG A 87 -3.60 3.58 16.99
N GLU A 88 -4.26 2.81 16.14
CA GLU A 88 -4.86 1.51 16.49
C GLU A 88 -3.83 0.39 16.68
N GLY A 89 -2.53 0.67 16.55
CA GLY A 89 -1.45 -0.31 16.71
C GLY A 89 -1.21 -1.18 15.48
N ARG A 90 -1.82 -0.84 14.33
CA ARG A 90 -1.62 -1.56 13.07
C ARG A 90 -0.33 -1.12 12.38
N ILE A 91 0.30 -2.06 11.67
CA ILE A 91 1.67 -1.89 11.16
C ILE A 91 1.66 -1.31 9.75
N ILE A 92 2.52 -0.32 9.50
CA ILE A 92 2.90 0.10 8.14
C ILE A 92 4.39 -0.16 7.98
N GLY A 93 4.75 -1.02 7.03
CA GLY A 93 6.14 -1.38 6.70
C GLY A 93 6.50 -1.01 5.27
N GLY A 94 7.79 -0.97 4.96
CA GLY A 94 8.30 -0.79 3.60
C GLY A 94 9.73 -1.30 3.46
#